data_AF-A0A3D1AL99-F1
#
_entry.id   AF-A0A3D1AL99-F1
#
_cell.length_a   1.000
_cell.length_b   1.000
_cell.length_c   1.000
_cell.angle_alpha   90.00
_cell.angle_beta   90.00
_cell.angle_gamma   90.00
#
_symmetry.space_group_name_H-M   'P 1'
#
loop_
_entity.id
_entity.type
_entity.pdbx_description
1 polymer ?
#
loop_
_entity_poly.entity_id
_entity_poly.type
_entity_poly.pdbx_seq_one_letter_code
_entity_poly.pdbx_strand_id
1 'polypeptide(L)' 'MIMRIGGISLVQLLGIINFLLLLFQLSSGQHWIQVKIGMHRKVGLALVATASLHGFLAIVTAN' A
#
# COMPACT_ATOMS: atom_id res chain seq x y z
N MET A 1 -9.02 19.70 -4.67
CA MET A 1 -8.42 19.44 -6.00
C MET A 1 -7.78 18.05 -5.95
N ILE A 2 -8.26 17.08 -6.73
CA ILE A 2 -7.68 15.73 -6.77
C ILE A 2 -6.45 15.76 -7.68
N MET A 3 -5.28 15.39 -7.14
CA MET A 3 -4.08 15.21 -7.96
C MET A 3 -4.26 13.98 -8.87
N ARG A 4 -4.13 14.19 -10.18
CA ARG A 4 -4.20 13.16 -11.21
C ARG A 4 -2.87 13.08 -11.95
N ILE A 5 -2.31 11.89 -12.07
CA ILE A 5 -1.09 11.60 -12.85
C ILE A 5 -1.49 10.59 -13.92
N GLY A 6 -1.35 10.94 -15.20
CA GLY A 6 -1.70 10.04 -16.31
C GLY A 6 -3.17 9.57 -16.34
N GLY A 7 -4.09 10.35 -15.76
CA GLY A 7 -5.52 10.00 -15.68
C GLY A 7 -5.93 9.19 -14.44
N ILE A 8 -4.96 8.69 -13.65
CA ILE A 8 -5.21 7.95 -12.40
C ILE A 8 -5.13 8.93 -11.22
N SER A 9 -6.05 8.82 -10.26
CA SER A 9 -5.98 9.64 -9.05
C SER A 9 -4.88 9.14 -8.11
N LEU A 10 -4.27 10.05 -7.35
CA LEU A 10 -3.27 9.67 -6.34
C LEU A 10 -3.81 8.62 -5.35
N VAL A 11 -5.08 8.72 -4.98
CA VAL A 11 -5.75 7.74 -4.11
C VAL A 11 -5.78 6.37 -4.76
N GLN A 12 -6.17 6.26 -6.04
CA GLN A 12 -6.18 5.00 -6.77
C GLN A 12 -4.78 4.39 -6.88
N LEU A 13 -3.77 5.21 -7.19
CA LEU A 13 -2.39 4.75 -7.29
C LEU A 13 -1.89 4.18 -5.96
N LEU A 14 -2.13 4.89 -4.85
CA LEU A 14 -1.80 4.39 -3.51
C LEU A 14 -2.57 3.11 -3.16
N GLY A 15 -3.82 2.97 -3.62
CA GLY A 15 -4.61 1.75 -3.43
C GLY A 15 -3.97 0.53 -4.10
N ILE A 16 -3.52 0.69 -5.35
CA ILE A 16 -2.82 -0.37 -6.09
C ILE A 16 -1.51 -0.75 -5.38
N ILE A 17 -0.72 0.25 -4.96
CA ILE A 17 0.54 0.00 -4.24
C ILE A 17 0.28 -0.76 -2.93
N ASN A 18 -0.71 -0.32 -2.14
CA ASN A 18 -1.07 -1.00 -0.89
C ASN A 18 -1.54 -2.44 -1.13
N PHE A 19 -2.30 -2.68 -2.20
CA PHE A 19 -2.73 -4.02 -2.55
C PHE A 19 -1.54 -4.95 -2.88
N LEU A 20 -0.58 -4.47 -3.66
CA LEU A 20 0.63 -5.24 -3.97
C LEU A 20 1.48 -5.51 -2.72
N LEU A 21 1.64 -4.50 -1.85
CA LEU A 21 2.35 -4.64 -0.58
C LEU A 21 1.63 -5.64 0.36
N LEU A 22 0.30 -5.62 0.40
CA LEU A 22 -0.50 -6.59 1.15
C LEU A 22 -0.30 -8.02 0.62
N LEU A 23 -0.32 -8.22 -0.70
CA LEU A 23 -0.05 -9.51 -1.31
C LEU A 23 1.36 -10.00 -0.98
N PHE A 24 2.37 -9.13 -1.00
CA PHE A 24 3.71 -9.46 -0.54
C PHE A 24 3.72 -9.87 0.94
N GLN A 25 3.02 -9.14 1.79
CA GLN A 25 2.97 -9.42 3.23
C GLN A 25 2.30 -10.77 3.53
N LEU A 26 1.20 -11.08 2.84
CA LEU A 26 0.48 -12.34 2.97
C LEU A 26 1.31 -13.51 2.42
N SER A 27 1.84 -13.39 1.21
CA SER A 27 2.65 -14.45 0.59
C SER A 27 3.95 -14.73 1.36
N SER A 28 4.60 -13.70 1.90
CA SER A 28 5.78 -13.90 2.77
C SER A 28 5.42 -14.43 4.16
N GLY A 29 4.30 -14.00 4.74
CA GLY A 29 3.81 -14.48 6.05
C GLY A 29 3.28 -15.91 6.02
N GLN A 30 2.75 -16.36 4.88
CA GLN A 30 2.34 -17.75 4.64
C GLN A 30 3.50 -18.64 4.16
N HIS A 31 4.73 -18.11 4.10
CA HIS A 31 5.91 -18.80 3.59
C HIS A 31 5.79 -19.28 2.13
N TRP A 32 4.86 -18.73 1.33
CA TRP A 32 4.78 -18.97 -0.11
C TRP A 32 5.96 -18.33 -0.84
N ILE A 33 6.45 -17.20 -0.31
CA ILE A 33 7.69 -16.56 -0.75
C ILE A 33 8.62 -16.44 0.46
N GLN A 34 9.74 -17.16 0.42
CA GLN A 34 10.73 -17.09 1.50
C GLN A 34 11.55 -15.81 1.41
N VAL A 35 11.39 -14.94 2.40
CA VAL A 35 12.16 -13.72 2.55
C VAL A 35 12.73 -13.63 3.96
N LYS A 36 13.83 -12.87 4.12
CA LYS A 36 14.37 -12.59 5.45
C LYS A 36 13.32 -11.86 6.28
N ILE A 37 13.15 -12.23 7.55
CA ILE A 37 12.18 -11.60 8.46
C ILE A 37 12.35 -10.07 8.55
N GLY A 38 13.60 -9.59 8.46
CA GLY A 38 13.90 -8.16 8.41
C GLY A 38 13.29 -7.46 7.19
N MET A 39 13.20 -8.13 6.03
CA MET A 39 12.54 -7.59 4.85
C MET A 39 11.02 -7.57 5.01
N HIS A 40 10.41 -8.65 5.50
CA HIS A 40 8.98 -8.69 5.83
C HIS A 40 8.60 -7.54 6.78
N ARG A 41 9.38 -7.32 7.83
CA ARG A 41 9.10 -6.25 8.81
C ARG A 41 9.24 -4.84 8.22
N LYS A 42 10.28 -4.57 7.41
CA LYS A 42 10.47 -3.26 6.77
C LYS A 42 9.36 -2.95 5.76
N VAL A 43 8.99 -3.94 4.94
CA VAL A 43 7.91 -3.78 3.96
C VAL A 43 6.55 -3.65 4.66
N GLY A 44 6.33 -4.39 5.74
CA GLY A 44 5.11 -4.25 6.56
C GLY A 44 4.98 -2.85 7.18
N LEU A 45 6.08 -2.24 7.64
CA LEU A 45 6.07 -0.85 8.10
C LEU A 45 5.74 0.13 6.97
N ALA A 46 6.30 -0.09 5.78
CA ALA A 46 5.97 0.72 4.61
C ALA A 46 4.48 0.60 4.26
N LEU A 47 3.91 -0.62 4.27
CA LEU A 47 2.49 -0.88 4.05
C LEU A 47 1.61 -0.11 5.04
N VAL A 48 1.94 -0.12 6.34
CA VAL A 48 1.16 0.62 7.34
C VAL A 48 1.17 2.12 7.06
N ALA A 49 2.34 2.68 6.73
CA ALA A 49 2.47 4.10 6.42
C ALA A 49 1.66 4.48 5.16
N THR A 50 1.79 3.70 4.08
CA THR A 50 1.09 3.98 2.82
C THR A 50 -0.41 3.71 2.91
N ALA A 51 -0.85 2.72 3.71
CA ALA A 51 -2.27 2.42 3.92
C ALA A 51 -2.94 3.52 4.76
N SER A 52 -2.27 4.00 5.80
CA SER A 52 -2.75 5.13 6.62
C SER A 52 -2.91 6.39 5.77
N LEU A 53 -1.91 6.72 4.94
CA LEU A 53 -1.98 7.85 4.02
C LEU A 53 -3.09 7.68 2.97
N HIS A 54 -3.23 6.48 2.39
CA HIS A 54 -4.28 6.18 1.43
C HIS A 54 -5.68 6.37 2.02
N GLY A 55 -5.94 5.81 3.21
CA GLY A 55 -7.22 5.93 3.89
C GLY A 55 -7.54 7.38 4.26
N PHE A 56 -6.56 8.11 4.81
CA PHE A 56 -6.71 9.54 5.13
C PHE A 56 -7.03 10.37 3.88
N LEU A 57 -6.27 10.19 2.80
CA LEU A 57 -6.51 10.90 1.54
C LEU A 57 -7.85 10.52 0.92
N ALA A 58 -8.24 9.25 0.97
CA ALA A 58 -9.55 8.82 0.48
C ALA A 58 -10.67 9.56 1.22
N ILE A 59 -10.65 9.60 2.55
CA ILE A 59 -11.66 10.30 3.36
C ILE A 59 -11.72 11.80 3.03
N VAL A 60 -10.56 12.47 3.00
CA VAL A 60 -10.50 13.93 2.77
C VAL A 60 -10.89 14.31 1.34
N THR A 61 -10.76 13.38 0.38
CA THR A 61 -11.04 13.66 -1.04
C THR A 61 -12.32 12.99 -1.56
N ALA A 62 -13.06 12.25 -0.73
CA ALA A 62 -14.28 11.51 -1.08
C ALA A 62 -15.55 12.38 -1.25
N ASN A 63 -15.41 13.67 -1.55
CA ASN A 63 -16.53 14.58 -1.83
C ASN A 63 -17.17 14.29 -3.19
#